data_AF-A0AAN8CGJ4-F1
#
_entry.id   AF-A0AAN8CGJ4-F1
#
_cell.length_a   1.000
_cell.length_b   1.000
_cell.length_c   1.000
_cell.angle_alpha   90.00
_cell.angle_beta   90.00
_cell.angle_gamma   90.00
#
_symmetry.space_group_name_H-M   'P 1'
#
loop_
_entity.id
_entity.type
_entity.pdbx_description
1 polymer ?
#
loop_
_entity_poly.entity_id
_entity_poly.type
_entity_poly.pdbx_seq_one_letter_code
_entity_poly.pdbx_strand_id
1 'polypeptide(L)'
;MEVLSPHSIASSSAHTLASPQAFRPPHHLLSSPPSTSSSSQSPQPGMPWHVDFPVNWNQMPTAIQQAVEKEERPMPDERRAFVNTLVDKMMQHERNPTRAMCHSIVRLIVRSHPKSFADISRRGEVVGDGCPSLLQQVKTRVEYKTRNNTLARRRRSRRRNTGVAGESRLTRGPVDQYGYV
;
A
#
# COMPACT_ATOMS: atom_id res chain seq x y z
N MET A 1 -33.83 54.05 25.33
CA MET A 1 -34.22 52.62 25.40
C MET A 1 -32.96 51.79 25.13
N GLU A 2 -32.03 51.57 26.07
CA GLU A 2 -32.19 51.42 27.54
C GLU A 2 -33.05 50.19 27.87
N VAL A 3 -32.69 49.27 28.76
CA VAL A 3 -31.94 49.40 30.03
C VAL A 3 -30.81 48.35 30.16
N LEU A 4 -29.57 48.71 30.55
CA LEU A 4 -28.94 48.69 31.90
C LEU A 4 -28.63 47.29 32.50
N SER A 5 -27.37 47.12 32.92
CA SER A 5 -26.89 46.06 33.83
C SER A 5 -27.29 46.33 35.29
N PRO A 6 -27.01 45.41 36.24
CA PRO A 6 -25.84 45.65 37.08
C PRO A 6 -25.04 44.38 37.48
N HIS A 7 -23.95 44.61 38.22
CA HIS A 7 -23.01 43.59 38.74
C HIS A 7 -23.41 43.13 40.16
N SER A 8 -22.76 42.09 40.68
CA SER A 8 -22.68 41.80 42.12
C SER A 8 -21.35 41.14 42.48
N ILE A 9 -20.87 41.40 43.69
CA ILE A 9 -19.49 41.15 44.17
C ILE A 9 -19.56 40.69 45.64
N ALA A 10 -18.51 39.99 46.11
CA ALA A 10 -18.26 39.55 47.49
C ALA A 10 -19.09 38.32 47.96
N SER A 11 -18.66 37.54 48.97
CA SER A 11 -17.54 37.77 49.91
C SER A 11 -16.84 36.47 50.40
N SER A 12 -15.82 36.68 51.27
CA SER A 12 -14.96 35.71 51.99
C SER A 12 -15.72 34.69 52.87
N SER A 13 -15.12 33.68 53.53
CA SER A 13 -13.75 33.60 54.11
C SER A 13 -13.25 32.16 54.41
N ALA A 14 -12.10 32.06 55.09
CA ALA A 14 -11.37 30.83 55.51
C ALA A 14 -12.10 30.02 56.65
N HIS A 15 -11.63 28.91 57.25
CA HIS A 15 -10.31 28.29 57.51
C HIS A 15 -10.51 26.77 57.92
N THR A 16 -9.60 25.90 58.48
CA THR A 16 -8.20 25.92 58.97
C THR A 16 -7.62 24.48 59.16
N LEU A 17 -6.28 24.30 59.22
CA LEU A 17 -5.46 23.11 59.68
C LEU A 17 -5.69 21.71 59.01
N ALA A 18 -4.78 20.70 59.00
CA ALA A 18 -3.33 20.61 59.31
C ALA A 18 -2.64 19.34 58.68
N SER A 19 -1.33 19.46 58.37
CA SER A 19 -0.15 18.54 58.44
C SER A 19 -0.25 17.04 58.86
N PRO A 20 0.83 16.20 58.69
CA PRO A 20 2.01 16.27 57.79
C PRO A 20 2.47 14.88 57.20
N GLN A 21 3.73 14.80 56.72
CA GLN A 21 4.53 13.63 56.26
C GLN A 21 4.06 12.95 54.95
N ALA A 22 4.86 12.76 53.88
CA ALA A 22 6.31 12.73 53.60
C ALA A 22 7.02 11.36 53.73
N PHE A 23 7.12 10.65 52.60
CA PHE A 23 8.22 9.72 52.29
C PHE A 23 8.73 9.98 50.87
N ARG A 24 10.05 10.03 50.68
CA ARG A 24 10.72 10.36 49.41
C ARG A 24 12.06 9.63 49.31
N PRO A 25 12.21 8.61 48.44
CA PRO A 25 13.49 7.93 48.25
C PRO A 25 14.44 8.75 47.34
N PRO A 26 15.72 8.99 47.71
CA PRO A 26 16.66 9.76 46.90
C PRO A 26 17.86 8.91 46.42
N HIS A 27 17.81 8.39 45.19
CA HIS A 27 18.92 7.59 44.63
C HIS A 27 19.38 8.07 43.24
N HIS A 28 20.29 9.04 43.29
CA HIS A 28 21.41 9.33 42.39
C HIS A 28 21.41 8.83 40.92
N LEU A 29 21.44 9.81 40.01
CA LEU A 29 22.42 9.97 38.92
C LEU A 29 22.82 8.73 38.07
N LEU A 30 22.40 8.72 36.80
CA LEU A 30 23.38 8.67 35.70
C LEU A 30 22.86 9.32 34.41
N SER A 31 23.79 9.76 33.55
CA SER A 31 23.50 10.40 32.26
C SER A 31 23.48 9.40 31.12
N SER A 32 22.63 9.61 30.12
CA SER A 32 22.85 9.17 28.73
C SER A 32 21.98 9.99 27.77
N PRO A 33 22.53 10.47 26.63
CA PRO A 33 21.71 11.03 25.56
C PRO A 33 20.96 9.92 24.80
N PRO A 34 19.86 10.24 24.10
CA PRO A 34 19.26 9.31 23.14
C PRO A 34 20.20 9.14 21.93
N SER A 35 21.04 8.11 21.97
CA SER A 35 21.97 7.78 20.88
C SER A 35 21.24 7.64 19.55
N THR A 36 21.72 8.35 18.52
CA THR A 36 21.15 8.33 17.16
C THR A 36 21.28 6.94 16.53
N SER A 37 20.31 6.07 16.77
CA SER A 37 20.34 4.67 16.32
C SER A 37 20.04 4.56 14.83
N SER A 38 21.09 4.63 14.01
CA SER A 38 21.07 4.25 12.59
C SER A 38 20.46 2.86 12.45
N SER A 39 19.19 2.82 12.04
CA SER A 39 18.38 1.60 12.11
C SER A 39 18.70 0.67 10.94
N SER A 40 19.74 -0.15 11.11
CA SER A 40 19.97 -1.34 10.30
C SER A 40 18.77 -2.28 10.42
N GLN A 41 17.89 -2.24 9.42
CA GLN A 41 16.60 -2.94 9.42
C GLN A 41 16.80 -4.46 9.41
N SER A 42 16.80 -5.05 10.59
CA SER A 42 16.55 -6.47 10.82
C SER A 42 15.03 -6.65 11.09
N PRO A 43 14.35 -7.59 10.41
CA PRO A 43 12.91 -7.79 10.60
C PRO A 43 12.58 -8.14 12.06
N GLN A 44 11.77 -7.31 12.71
CA GLN A 44 11.38 -7.53 14.11
C GLN A 44 10.45 -8.74 14.22
N PRO A 45 10.78 -9.77 15.02
CA PRO A 45 9.95 -10.98 15.14
C PRO A 45 8.62 -10.65 15.82
N GLY A 46 7.56 -10.55 15.01
CA GLY A 46 6.20 -10.19 15.45
C GLY A 46 5.49 -9.20 14.51
N MET A 47 6.22 -8.44 13.70
CA MET A 47 5.61 -7.59 12.67
C MET A 47 5.09 -8.43 11.48
N PRO A 48 3.90 -8.13 10.93
CA PRO A 48 3.45 -8.74 9.68
C PRO A 48 4.40 -8.40 8.53
N TRP A 49 4.78 -9.38 7.71
CA TRP A 49 5.77 -9.27 6.62
C TRP A 49 5.54 -8.12 5.61
N HIS A 50 4.31 -7.60 5.54
CA HIS A 50 3.87 -6.54 4.64
C HIS A 50 3.90 -5.13 5.25
N VAL A 51 4.33 -4.99 6.52
CA VAL A 51 4.52 -3.70 7.19
C VAL A 51 5.90 -3.15 6.82
N ASP A 52 6.96 -3.87 7.17
CA ASP A 52 8.35 -3.51 6.88
C ASP A 52 8.87 -4.17 5.59
N PHE A 53 8.02 -4.24 4.55
CA PHE A 53 8.35 -4.95 3.31
C PHE A 53 9.54 -4.28 2.59
N PRO A 54 10.71 -4.95 2.46
CA PRO A 54 11.91 -4.33 1.93
C PRO A 54 11.83 -4.27 0.40
N VAL A 55 11.45 -3.09 -0.11
CA VAL A 55 11.45 -2.79 -1.56
C VAL A 55 12.90 -2.71 -2.04
N ASN A 56 13.47 -3.84 -2.44
CA ASN A 56 14.84 -3.91 -2.92
C ASN A 56 14.95 -3.28 -4.32
N TRP A 57 15.19 -1.96 -4.36
CA TRP A 57 15.27 -1.15 -5.58
C TRP A 57 16.31 -1.67 -6.58
N ASN A 58 17.39 -2.32 -6.14
CA ASN A 58 18.38 -2.94 -7.02
C ASN A 58 17.79 -4.03 -7.94
N GLN A 59 16.67 -4.65 -7.55
CA GLN A 59 15.95 -5.64 -8.36
C GLN A 59 14.81 -5.02 -9.20
N MET A 60 14.56 -3.71 -9.08
CA MET A 60 13.57 -3.00 -9.89
C MET A 60 14.18 -2.57 -11.24
N PRO A 61 13.37 -2.35 -12.29
CA PRO A 61 13.86 -1.87 -13.59
C PRO A 61 14.71 -0.60 -13.44
N THR A 62 15.87 -0.54 -14.08
CA THR A 62 16.83 0.59 -13.94
C THR A 62 16.21 1.94 -14.32
N ALA A 63 15.34 1.98 -15.33
CA ALA A 63 14.59 3.17 -15.70
C ALA A 63 13.69 3.70 -14.57
N ILE A 64 13.09 2.81 -13.75
CA ILE A 64 12.32 3.19 -12.56
C ILE A 64 13.24 3.75 -11.47
N GLN A 65 14.41 3.15 -11.26
CA GLN A 65 15.39 3.67 -10.31
C GLN A 65 15.80 5.09 -10.69
N GLN A 66 16.11 5.35 -11.97
CA GLN A 66 16.46 6.68 -12.48
C GLN A 66 15.30 7.68 -12.42
N ALA A 67 14.07 7.28 -12.74
CA ALA A 67 12.91 8.17 -12.62
C ALA A 67 12.65 8.55 -11.15
N VAL A 68 12.81 7.61 -10.22
CA VAL A 68 12.69 7.86 -8.77
C VAL A 68 13.82 8.74 -8.24
N GLU A 69 15.06 8.53 -8.70
CA GLU A 69 16.23 9.35 -8.35
C GLU A 69 16.11 10.79 -8.86
N LYS A 70 15.53 10.98 -10.05
CA LYS A 70 15.21 12.31 -10.63
C LYS A 70 13.93 12.94 -10.05
N GLU A 71 13.26 12.26 -9.12
CA GLU A 71 11.92 12.60 -8.60
C GLU A 71 10.82 12.74 -9.68
N GLU A 72 11.07 12.25 -10.88
CA GLU A 72 10.23 12.36 -12.07
C GLU A 72 9.14 11.27 -12.09
N ARG A 73 8.05 11.51 -12.84
CA ARG A 73 6.99 10.53 -13.07
C ARG A 73 7.47 9.46 -14.07
N PRO A 74 7.57 8.18 -13.68
CA PRO A 74 8.04 7.12 -14.57
C PRO A 74 7.06 6.85 -15.72
N MET A 75 7.58 6.34 -16.83
CA MET A 75 6.77 6.05 -18.03
C MET A 75 5.79 4.90 -17.77
N PRO A 76 4.66 4.82 -18.51
CA PRO A 76 3.61 3.83 -18.26
C PRO A 76 4.10 2.37 -18.27
N ASP A 77 5.03 2.01 -19.15
CA ASP A 77 5.57 0.65 -19.26
C ASP A 77 6.62 0.31 -18.20
N GLU A 78 7.41 1.31 -17.79
CA GLU A 78 8.29 1.20 -16.64
C GLU A 78 7.47 0.98 -15.36
N ARG A 79 6.38 1.75 -15.17
CA ARG A 79 5.47 1.63 -14.01
C ARG A 79 4.81 0.24 -13.98
N ARG A 80 4.42 -0.31 -15.15
CA ARG A 80 3.95 -1.69 -15.29
C ARG A 80 5.03 -2.71 -14.90
N ALA A 81 6.28 -2.51 -15.33
CA ALA A 81 7.40 -3.39 -14.99
C ALA A 81 7.71 -3.40 -13.47
N PHE A 82 7.71 -2.23 -12.82
CA PHE A 82 7.79 -2.12 -11.35
C PHE A 82 6.66 -2.88 -10.65
N VAL A 83 5.40 -2.68 -11.05
CA VAL A 83 4.25 -3.39 -10.47
C VAL A 83 4.36 -4.90 -10.68
N ASN A 84 4.91 -5.37 -11.80
CA ASN A 84 5.17 -6.79 -12.02
C ASN A 84 6.20 -7.33 -11.01
N THR A 85 7.39 -6.74 -10.93
CA THR A 85 8.45 -7.18 -10.00
C THR A 85 8.00 -7.11 -8.53
N LEU A 86 7.29 -6.05 -8.15
CA LEU A 86 6.73 -5.87 -6.81
C LEU A 86 5.75 -7.01 -6.46
N VAL A 87 4.79 -7.31 -7.35
CA VAL A 87 3.84 -8.41 -7.13
C VAL A 87 4.53 -9.78 -7.21
N ASP A 88 5.57 -9.93 -8.02
CA ASP A 88 6.37 -11.15 -8.08
C ASP A 88 7.10 -11.40 -6.75
N LYS A 89 7.55 -10.34 -6.05
CA LYS A 89 8.12 -10.39 -4.70
C LYS A 89 7.08 -10.60 -3.61
N MET A 90 5.95 -9.90 -3.63
CA MET A 90 4.85 -10.15 -2.69
C MET A 90 4.38 -11.62 -2.72
N MET A 91 4.31 -12.21 -3.92
CA MET A 91 3.95 -13.63 -4.11
C MET A 91 5.06 -14.64 -3.77
N GLN A 92 6.26 -14.19 -3.34
CA GLN A 92 7.27 -15.06 -2.72
C GLN A 92 7.00 -15.25 -1.21
N HIS A 93 6.32 -14.30 -0.55
CA HIS A 93 5.91 -14.43 0.86
C HIS A 93 4.51 -15.05 1.00
N GLU A 94 3.55 -14.56 0.22
CA GLU A 94 2.13 -14.87 0.40
C GLU A 94 1.48 -15.13 -0.96
N ARG A 95 0.94 -16.33 -1.19
CA ARG A 95 0.58 -16.77 -2.55
C ARG A 95 -0.62 -16.03 -3.14
N ASN A 96 -1.52 -15.54 -2.30
CA ASN A 96 -2.71 -14.75 -2.70
C ASN A 96 -2.81 -13.49 -1.80
N PRO A 97 -1.97 -12.47 -2.02
CA PRO A 97 -1.88 -11.35 -1.08
C PRO A 97 -3.19 -10.53 -1.05
N THR A 98 -3.79 -10.48 0.13
CA THR A 98 -5.05 -9.76 0.40
C THR A 98 -4.90 -8.25 0.23
N ARG A 99 -5.96 -7.55 -0.22
CA ARG A 99 -5.97 -6.09 -0.50
C ARG A 99 -5.36 -5.23 0.61
N ALA A 100 -5.56 -5.59 1.88
CA ALA A 100 -4.98 -4.89 3.02
C ALA A 100 -3.44 -4.90 3.01
N MET A 101 -2.83 -6.05 2.72
CA MET A 101 -1.38 -6.21 2.62
C MET A 101 -0.82 -5.42 1.43
N CYS A 102 -1.49 -5.49 0.28
CA CYS A 102 -1.17 -4.66 -0.89
C CYS A 102 -1.21 -3.16 -0.55
N HIS A 103 -2.19 -2.72 0.24
CA HIS A 103 -2.35 -1.31 0.63
C HIS A 103 -1.31 -0.82 1.62
N SER A 104 -0.79 -1.66 2.51
CA SER A 104 0.35 -1.30 3.37
C SER A 104 1.63 -1.12 2.57
N ILE A 105 1.97 -2.07 1.69
CA ILE A 105 3.17 -2.00 0.85
C ILE A 105 3.11 -0.81 -0.13
N VAL A 106 1.96 -0.54 -0.73
CA VAL A 106 1.77 0.62 -1.63
C VAL A 106 1.90 1.95 -0.87
N ARG A 107 1.35 2.06 0.35
CA ARG A 107 1.55 3.27 1.18
C ARG A 107 3.00 3.47 1.59
N LEU A 108 3.76 2.39 1.84
CA LEU A 108 5.20 2.49 2.11
C LEU A 108 5.96 3.08 0.91
N ILE A 109 5.74 2.54 -0.30
CA ILE A 109 6.36 3.02 -1.54
C ILE A 109 6.04 4.50 -1.80
N VAL A 110 4.76 4.88 -1.70
CA VAL A 110 4.31 6.26 -1.94
C VAL A 110 4.88 7.23 -0.90
N ARG A 111 5.03 6.81 0.36
CA ARG A 111 5.67 7.63 1.40
C ARG A 111 7.17 7.82 1.18
N SER A 112 7.87 6.84 0.60
CA SER A 112 9.29 6.98 0.25
C SER A 112 9.52 7.90 -0.95
N HIS A 113 8.65 7.85 -1.97
CA HIS A 113 8.84 8.59 -3.24
C HIS A 113 7.55 9.28 -3.71
N PRO A 114 7.04 10.28 -2.95
CA PRO A 114 5.73 10.87 -3.23
C PRO A 114 5.65 11.56 -4.59
N LYS A 115 6.71 12.27 -5.02
CA LYS A 115 6.74 13.01 -6.29
C LYS A 115 6.59 12.09 -7.51
N SER A 116 7.41 11.04 -7.60
CA SER A 116 7.39 10.10 -8.73
C SER A 116 6.10 9.27 -8.83
N PHE A 117 5.44 8.98 -7.71
CA PHE A 117 4.21 8.18 -7.71
C PHE A 117 2.91 8.99 -7.70
N ALA A 118 2.94 10.29 -7.40
CA ALA A 118 1.76 11.17 -7.39
C ALA A 118 0.95 11.11 -8.70
N ASP A 119 -0.38 11.21 -8.57
CA ASP A 119 -1.28 11.31 -9.71
C ASP A 119 -1.40 12.78 -10.14
N ILE A 120 -0.49 13.19 -11.03
CA ILE A 120 -0.43 14.55 -11.59
C ILE A 120 -1.46 14.71 -12.73
N SER A 121 -2.17 15.84 -12.74
CA SER A 121 -3.15 16.29 -13.74
C SER A 121 -2.51 16.69 -15.07
N ARG A 122 -3.30 16.84 -16.13
CA ARG A 122 -2.85 17.45 -17.41
C ARG A 122 -2.38 18.91 -17.25
N ARG A 123 -2.71 19.57 -16.14
CA ARG A 123 -2.27 20.95 -15.80
C ARG A 123 -1.03 21.02 -14.90
N GLY A 124 -0.40 19.88 -14.56
CA GLY A 124 0.72 19.84 -13.61
C GLY A 124 0.32 19.85 -12.11
N GLU A 125 -0.95 20.15 -11.81
CA GLU A 125 -1.53 20.06 -10.46
C GLU A 125 -1.51 18.61 -9.93
N VAL A 126 -1.19 18.41 -8.65
CA VAL A 126 -1.26 17.09 -7.99
C VAL A 126 -2.70 16.79 -7.61
N VAL A 127 -3.31 15.76 -8.22
CA VAL A 127 -4.69 15.31 -7.94
C VAL A 127 -4.75 14.37 -6.75
N GLY A 128 -3.66 13.67 -6.44
CA GLY A 128 -3.56 12.77 -5.30
C GLY A 128 -2.18 12.15 -5.14
N ASP A 129 -1.99 11.43 -4.04
CA ASP A 129 -0.74 10.78 -3.64
C ASP A 129 -0.30 9.61 -4.53
N GLY A 130 -1.17 9.13 -5.42
CA GLY A 130 -0.93 7.96 -6.26
C GLY A 130 -1.12 6.61 -5.56
N CYS A 131 -1.44 6.59 -4.26
CA CYS A 131 -1.76 5.37 -3.53
C CYS A 131 -2.95 4.61 -4.14
N PRO A 132 -4.10 5.22 -4.48
CA PRO A 132 -5.22 4.48 -5.05
C PRO A 132 -4.92 3.95 -6.46
N SER A 133 -4.21 4.72 -7.32
CA SER A 133 -3.90 4.28 -8.68
C SER A 133 -2.84 3.16 -8.68
N LEU A 134 -1.83 3.23 -7.82
CA LEU A 134 -0.83 2.17 -7.67
C LEU A 134 -1.43 0.91 -7.01
N LEU A 135 -2.29 1.05 -6.00
CA LEU A 135 -3.00 -0.07 -5.37
C LEU A 135 -3.88 -0.82 -6.37
N GLN A 136 -4.59 -0.11 -7.24
CA GLN A 136 -5.43 -0.73 -8.27
C GLN A 136 -4.58 -1.51 -9.29
N GLN A 137 -3.42 -0.99 -9.69
CA GLN A 137 -2.47 -1.72 -10.56
C GLN A 137 -1.95 -2.99 -9.90
N VAL A 138 -1.49 -2.91 -8.64
CA VAL A 138 -1.01 -4.05 -7.84
C VAL A 138 -2.11 -5.11 -7.67
N LYS A 139 -3.32 -4.71 -7.24
CA LYS A 139 -4.49 -5.61 -7.11
C LYS A 139 -4.79 -6.33 -8.43
N THR A 140 -4.84 -5.58 -9.54
CA THR A 140 -5.15 -6.13 -10.88
C THR A 140 -4.10 -7.14 -11.32
N ARG A 141 -2.81 -6.87 -11.07
CA ARG A 141 -1.71 -7.79 -11.39
C ARG A 141 -1.72 -9.05 -10.51
N VAL A 142 -2.04 -8.93 -9.22
CA VAL A 142 -2.27 -10.07 -8.32
C VAL A 142 -3.41 -10.94 -8.85
N GLU A 143 -4.57 -10.34 -9.17
CA GLU A 143 -5.72 -11.09 -9.69
C GLU A 143 -5.35 -11.84 -10.98
N TYR A 144 -4.70 -11.19 -11.94
CA TYR A 144 -4.26 -11.85 -13.17
C TYR A 144 -3.30 -13.01 -12.91
N LYS A 145 -2.31 -12.88 -12.01
CA LYS A 145 -1.39 -14.00 -11.70
C LYS A 145 -2.11 -15.19 -11.04
N THR A 146 -3.04 -14.94 -10.12
CA THR A 146 -3.85 -15.99 -9.49
C THR A 146 -4.83 -16.62 -10.50
N ARG A 147 -5.57 -15.80 -11.26
CA ARG A 147 -6.63 -16.21 -12.20
C ARG A 147 -6.07 -16.90 -13.44
N ASN A 148 -4.88 -16.51 -13.93
CA ASN A 148 -4.23 -17.17 -15.07
C ASN A 148 -3.83 -18.62 -14.77
N ASN A 149 -3.58 -19.01 -13.52
CA ASN A 149 -3.34 -20.41 -13.18
C ASN A 149 -4.58 -21.26 -13.50
N THR A 150 -5.74 -20.84 -12.99
CA THR A 150 -7.04 -21.48 -13.24
C THR A 150 -7.46 -21.44 -14.71
N LEU A 151 -7.28 -20.29 -15.39
CA LEU A 151 -7.63 -20.16 -16.81
C LEU A 151 -6.68 -20.95 -17.73
N ALA A 152 -5.38 -21.01 -17.45
CA ALA A 152 -4.44 -21.85 -18.20
C ALA A 152 -4.69 -23.34 -17.95
N ARG A 153 -5.11 -23.73 -16.74
CA ARG A 153 -5.59 -25.09 -16.46
C ARG A 153 -6.84 -25.43 -17.27
N ARG A 154 -7.85 -24.55 -17.31
CA ARG A 154 -9.08 -24.73 -18.12
C ARG A 154 -8.79 -24.79 -19.63
N ARG A 155 -7.89 -23.93 -20.14
CA ARG A 155 -7.44 -23.94 -21.55
C ARG A 155 -6.67 -25.22 -21.92
N ARG A 156 -5.78 -25.71 -21.04
CA ARG A 156 -5.07 -26.99 -21.26
C ARG A 156 -5.97 -28.21 -21.14
N SER A 157 -6.94 -28.21 -20.23
CA SER A 157 -8.00 -29.23 -20.16
C SER A 157 -8.78 -29.33 -21.48
N ARG A 158 -9.28 -28.19 -22.02
CA ARG A 158 -9.97 -28.17 -23.33
C ARG A 158 -9.10 -28.67 -24.48
N ARG A 159 -7.78 -28.42 -24.48
CA ARG A 159 -6.84 -28.97 -25.50
C ARG A 159 -6.50 -30.46 -25.32
N ARG A 160 -6.62 -31.03 -24.12
CA ARG A 160 -6.44 -32.48 -23.89
C ARG A 160 -7.70 -33.27 -24.23
N ASN A 161 -8.88 -32.68 -24.04
CA ASN A 161 -10.17 -33.30 -24.36
C ASN A 161 -10.49 -33.35 -25.88
N THR A 162 -9.57 -32.88 -26.73
CA THR A 162 -9.63 -32.99 -28.20
C THR A 162 -8.53 -33.90 -28.73
N GLY A 163 -8.06 -34.86 -27.92
CA GLY A 163 -6.91 -35.72 -28.22
C GLY A 163 -7.23 -37.12 -28.73
N VAL A 164 -8.50 -37.54 -28.74
CA VAL A 164 -8.94 -38.86 -29.27
C VAL A 164 -10.26 -38.69 -30.03
N ALA A 165 -10.16 -38.24 -31.28
CA ALA A 165 -11.15 -38.42 -32.33
C ALA A 165 -10.42 -38.34 -33.67
N GLY A 166 -10.79 -39.18 -34.64
CA GLY A 166 -10.22 -39.15 -35.98
C GLY A 166 -10.62 -37.92 -36.78
N GLU A 167 -10.21 -37.88 -38.04
CA GLU A 167 -10.45 -36.80 -39.00
C GLU A 167 -11.82 -36.12 -38.88
N SER A 168 -11.83 -34.90 -38.34
CA SER A 168 -12.97 -34.00 -38.44
C SER A 168 -12.52 -32.61 -38.89
N ARG A 169 -12.53 -32.47 -40.21
CA ARG A 169 -12.32 -31.22 -40.97
C ARG A 169 -13.19 -30.10 -40.40
N LEU A 170 -12.60 -28.90 -40.24
CA LEU A 170 -13.16 -27.73 -39.54
C LEU A 170 -14.56 -27.31 -40.04
N THR A 171 -15.62 -27.95 -39.55
CA THR A 171 -16.98 -27.44 -39.63
C THR A 171 -17.16 -26.37 -38.56
N ARG A 172 -17.37 -25.12 -38.99
CA ARG A 172 -18.01 -24.12 -38.12
C ARG A 172 -19.36 -24.71 -37.69
N GLY A 173 -19.71 -24.56 -36.41
CA GLY A 173 -21.07 -24.83 -35.95
C GLY A 173 -22.08 -23.95 -36.70
N PRO A 174 -23.38 -24.30 -36.69
CA PRO A 174 -24.41 -23.54 -37.38
C PRO A 174 -24.30 -22.05 -37.07
N VAL A 175 -24.26 -21.23 -38.11
CA VAL A 175 -24.40 -19.78 -37.99
C VAL A 175 -25.88 -19.47 -38.12
N ASP A 176 -26.51 -19.07 -37.03
CA ASP A 176 -27.92 -18.69 -37.03
C ASP A 176 -28.10 -17.42 -37.86
N GLN A 177 -28.43 -17.58 -39.14
CA GLN A 177 -28.86 -16.49 -40.01
C GLN A 177 -30.30 -16.11 -39.65
N TYR A 178 -30.44 -15.38 -38.55
CA TYR A 178 -31.65 -14.61 -38.26
C TYR A 178 -31.83 -13.55 -39.35
N GLY A 179 -32.56 -13.91 -40.40
CA GLY A 179 -33.02 -12.97 -41.42
C GLY A 179 -33.94 -11.92 -40.80
N TYR A 180 -33.77 -10.67 -41.21
CA TYR A 180 -34.73 -9.61 -40.92
C TYR A 180 -36.01 -9.86 -41.71
N VAL A 181 -37.16 -9.54 -41.11
CA VAL A 181 -38.49 -9.53 -41.74
C VAL A 181 -38.87 -8.11 -42.11
#